data_AF-A0A2T5GKB7-F1
#
_entry.id   AF-A0A2T5GKB7-F1
#
_cell.length_a   1.000
_cell.length_b   1.000
_cell.length_c   1.000
_cell.angle_alpha   90.00
_cell.angle_beta   90.00
_cell.angle_gamma   90.00
#
_symmetry.space_group_name_H-M   'P 1'
#
loop_
_entity.id
_entity.type
_entity.pdbx_description
1 polymer ?
#
loop_
_entity_poly.entity_id
_entity_poly.type
_entity_poly.pdbx_seq_one_letter_code
_entity_poly.pdbx_strand_id
1 'polypeptide(L)'
;MKNYIQLGDNLTLPAPYAVASGAPALIGSVVGIASTDAAINEDCSFVRVGVFSPLPKVAGTAWVAGTTKIYFDATAKAFTATVGSNVLCGVAAAAASSADVTGSVLLTGQIAA
;
A
#
# COMPACT_ATOMS: atom_id res chain seq x y z
N MET A 1 -29.65 2.86 -4.60
CA MET A 1 -29.55 1.52 -5.22
C MET A 1 -29.66 0.47 -4.12
N LYS A 2 -30.33 -0.67 -4.35
CA LYS A 2 -30.49 -1.74 -3.34
C LYS A 2 -29.21 -2.54 -3.07
N ASN A 3 -28.20 -2.29 -3.89
CA ASN A 3 -26.97 -3.06 -4.06
C ASN A 3 -25.71 -2.20 -3.82
N TYR A 4 -25.87 -0.92 -3.48
CA TYR A 4 -24.78 -0.07 -3.05
C TYR A 4 -24.63 -0.18 -1.52
N ILE A 5 -23.44 -0.53 -1.06
CA ILE A 5 -23.12 -0.65 0.38
C ILE A 5 -22.31 0.56 0.83
N GLN A 6 -21.15 0.80 0.20
CA GLN A 6 -20.23 1.88 0.55
C GLN A 6 -19.24 2.20 -0.58
N LEU A 7 -18.48 3.29 -0.42
CA LEU A 7 -17.30 3.56 -1.24
C LEU A 7 -16.20 2.53 -0.96
N GLY A 8 -15.44 2.17 -2.00
CA GLY A 8 -14.36 1.17 -1.92
C GLY A 8 -13.01 1.71 -1.42
N ASP A 9 -12.94 2.99 -1.08
CA ASP A 9 -11.70 3.68 -0.69
C ASP A 9 -11.21 3.21 0.68
N ASN A 10 -12.15 2.90 1.57
CA ASN A 10 -11.92 2.29 2.87
C ASN A 10 -12.66 0.96 2.92
N LEU A 11 -11.93 -0.12 3.18
CA LEU A 11 -12.53 -1.44 3.26
C LEU A 11 -12.10 -2.14 4.55
N THR A 12 -13.08 -2.58 5.33
CA THR A 12 -12.85 -3.38 6.52
C THR A 12 -12.58 -4.82 6.11
N LEU A 13 -11.41 -5.33 6.46
CA LEU A 13 -10.98 -6.70 6.18
C LEU A 13 -10.16 -7.24 7.36
N PRO A 14 -10.10 -8.58 7.54
CA PRO A 14 -9.24 -9.18 8.54
C PRO A 14 -7.77 -8.96 8.20
N ALA A 15 -6.98 -8.51 9.17
CA ALA A 15 -5.57 -8.24 8.96
C ALA A 15 -4.80 -9.55 8.66
N PRO A 16 -3.97 -9.59 7.60
CA PRO A 16 -3.23 -10.79 7.19
C PRO A 16 -2.11 -11.16 8.18
N TYR A 17 -1.71 -10.21 9.01
CA TYR A 17 -0.73 -10.34 10.09
C TYR A 17 -0.96 -9.17 11.07
N ALA A 18 -0.21 -9.13 12.19
CA ALA A 18 -0.27 -8.00 13.11
C ALA A 18 0.25 -6.71 12.43
N VAL A 19 -0.65 -5.77 12.14
CA VAL A 19 -0.36 -4.51 11.45
C VAL A 19 -0.51 -3.35 12.44
N ALA A 20 0.42 -2.40 12.37
CA ALA A 20 0.29 -1.14 13.08
C ALA A 20 -0.51 -0.13 12.24
N SER A 21 -1.13 0.84 12.90
CA SER A 21 -1.74 2.00 12.25
C SER A 21 -0.72 2.70 11.35
N GLY A 22 -1.14 3.07 10.14
CA GLY A 22 -0.28 3.65 9.12
C GLY A 22 0.61 2.66 8.38
N ALA A 23 0.64 1.38 8.78
CA ALA A 23 1.44 0.37 8.09
C ALA A 23 0.71 -0.15 6.82
N PRO A 24 1.46 -0.41 5.73
CA PRO A 24 0.90 -1.03 4.55
C PRO A 24 0.73 -2.55 4.70
N ALA A 25 -0.33 -3.10 4.12
CA ALA A 25 -0.54 -4.53 4.07
C ALA A 25 -1.15 -4.98 2.73
N LEU A 26 -0.85 -6.23 2.36
CA LEU A 26 -1.50 -6.95 1.28
C LEU A 26 -2.52 -7.91 1.88
N ILE A 27 -3.80 -7.62 1.69
CA ILE A 27 -4.93 -8.39 2.20
C ILE A 27 -5.58 -9.12 1.02
N GLY A 28 -5.24 -10.40 0.84
CA GLY A 28 -5.58 -11.12 -0.38
C GLY A 28 -4.93 -10.45 -1.60
N SER A 29 -5.76 -9.80 -2.43
CA SER A 29 -5.32 -9.05 -3.62
C SER A 29 -5.36 -7.53 -3.43
N VAL A 30 -5.75 -7.05 -2.25
CA VAL A 30 -5.92 -5.63 -1.96
C VAL A 30 -4.69 -5.11 -1.22
N VAL A 31 -4.07 -4.04 -1.73
CA VAL A 31 -3.07 -3.27 -0.98
C VAL A 31 -3.74 -2.07 -0.33
N GLY A 32 -3.48 -1.85 0.95
CA GLY A 32 -4.00 -0.70 1.69
C GLY A 32 -3.17 -0.37 2.91
N ILE A 33 -3.46 0.78 3.50
CA ILE A 33 -2.84 1.28 4.74
C ILE A 33 -3.82 1.05 5.90
N ALA A 34 -3.34 0.41 6.97
CA ALA A 34 -4.15 0.17 8.16
C ALA A 34 -4.51 1.50 8.85
N SER A 35 -5.79 1.73 9.15
CA SER A 35 -6.22 2.93 9.87
C SER A 35 -5.93 2.83 11.37
N THR A 36 -5.92 1.62 11.92
CA THR A 36 -5.67 1.33 13.34
C THR A 36 -4.72 0.14 13.48
N ASP A 37 -4.16 -0.04 14.67
CA ASP A 37 -3.48 -1.29 15.01
C ASP A 37 -4.50 -2.45 14.95
N ALA A 38 -4.05 -3.61 14.48
CA ALA A 38 -4.87 -4.81 14.42
C ALA A 38 -3.99 -6.06 14.54
N ALA A 39 -4.42 -7.01 15.36
CA ALA A 39 -3.82 -8.34 15.44
C ALA A 39 -4.15 -9.16 14.18
N ILE A 40 -3.45 -10.29 14.00
CA ILE A 40 -3.78 -11.22 12.91
C ILE A 40 -5.26 -11.66 12.99
N ASN A 41 -5.94 -11.65 11.85
CA ASN A 41 -7.37 -11.94 11.70
C ASN A 41 -8.33 -10.98 12.42
N GLU A 42 -7.84 -9.88 12.98
CA GLU A 42 -8.69 -8.82 13.51
C GLU A 42 -9.13 -7.89 12.37
N ASP A 43 -10.39 -7.46 12.39
CA ASP A 43 -10.92 -6.55 11.38
C ASP A 43 -10.30 -5.16 11.52
N CYS A 44 -9.70 -4.67 10.42
CA CYS A 44 -9.14 -3.34 10.32
C CYS A 44 -9.66 -2.63 9.06
N SER A 45 -9.87 -1.32 9.17
CA SER A 45 -10.20 -0.50 8.00
C SER A 45 -8.92 -0.16 7.24
N PHE A 46 -8.81 -0.67 6.01
CA PHE A 46 -7.68 -0.39 5.13
C PHE A 46 -8.03 0.71 4.13
N VAL A 47 -7.23 1.77 4.12
CA VAL A 47 -7.34 2.87 3.15
C VAL A 47 -6.57 2.50 1.90
N ARG A 48 -7.26 2.47 0.77
CA ARG A 48 -6.75 1.95 -0.52
C ARG A 48 -6.50 3.04 -1.56
N VAL A 49 -6.96 4.26 -1.31
CA VAL A 49 -6.87 5.38 -2.24
C VAL A 49 -6.35 6.60 -1.49
N GLY A 50 -5.40 7.32 -2.09
CA GLY A 50 -4.83 8.54 -1.52
C GLY A 50 -3.30 8.54 -1.51
N VAL A 51 -2.72 9.66 -1.07
CA VAL A 51 -1.27 9.80 -0.92
C VAL A 51 -0.87 9.54 0.53
N PHE A 52 0.08 8.64 0.74
CA PHE A 52 0.55 8.25 2.07
C PHE A 52 2.05 8.47 2.19
N SER A 53 2.46 8.98 3.36
CA SER A 53 3.85 9.29 3.70
C SER A 53 4.01 9.40 5.22
N PRO A 54 5.17 9.00 5.80
CA PRO A 54 6.25 8.24 5.17
C PRO A 54 5.90 6.74 5.13
N LEU A 55 6.10 6.10 3.97
CA LEU A 55 5.92 4.65 3.82
C LEU A 55 7.26 3.94 3.67
N PRO A 56 7.40 2.69 4.17
CA PRO A 56 8.63 1.93 4.06
C PRO A 56 8.96 1.67 2.59
N LYS A 57 10.21 1.91 2.20
CA LYS A 57 10.73 1.75 0.85
C LYS A 57 11.89 0.76 0.84
N VAL A 58 11.90 -0.14 -0.13
CA VAL A 58 13.08 -0.94 -0.46
C VAL A 58 14.11 -0.05 -1.14
N ALA A 59 15.29 0.07 -0.53
CA ALA A 59 16.41 0.82 -1.11
C ALA A 59 16.89 0.20 -2.44
N GLY A 60 17.67 0.95 -3.20
CA GLY A 60 18.31 0.50 -4.45
C GLY A 60 17.68 1.04 -5.72
N THR A 61 16.51 1.68 -5.65
CA THR A 61 15.89 2.36 -6.80
C THR A 61 15.46 3.78 -6.44
N ALA A 62 15.84 4.75 -7.27
CA ALA A 62 15.32 6.11 -7.13
C ALA A 62 13.87 6.16 -7.63
N TRP A 63 13.03 6.96 -6.98
CA TRP A 63 11.66 7.21 -7.37
C TRP A 63 11.53 8.62 -7.90
N VAL A 64 10.74 8.77 -8.95
CA VAL A 64 10.38 10.04 -9.57
C VAL A 64 8.88 10.22 -9.43
N ALA A 65 8.49 11.36 -8.85
CA ALA A 65 7.09 11.68 -8.60
C ALA A 65 6.27 11.62 -9.89
N GLY A 66 5.10 10.98 -9.82
CA GLY A 66 4.13 10.88 -10.92
C GLY A 66 4.53 9.95 -12.07
N THR A 67 5.72 9.35 -12.07
CA THR A 67 6.18 8.49 -13.17
C THR A 67 6.58 7.09 -12.73
N THR A 68 7.23 6.95 -11.58
CA THR A 68 7.67 5.64 -11.07
C THR A 68 6.46 4.85 -10.56
N LYS A 69 6.11 3.76 -11.27
CA LYS A 69 5.14 2.78 -10.78
C LYS A 69 5.65 2.14 -9.50
N ILE A 70 4.76 2.03 -8.51
CA ILE A 70 5.08 1.49 -7.21
C ILE A 70 4.33 0.18 -6.98
N TYR A 71 5.09 -0.79 -6.51
CA TYR A 71 4.68 -2.13 -6.19
C TYR A 71 4.88 -2.38 -4.70
N PHE A 72 4.05 -3.23 -4.11
CA PHE A 72 4.19 -3.66 -2.73
C PHE A 72 4.85 -5.05 -2.68
N ASP A 73 5.93 -5.15 -1.93
CA ASP A 73 6.62 -6.40 -1.60
C ASP A 73 6.07 -6.90 -0.26
N ALA A 74 5.30 -7.99 -0.30
CA ALA A 74 4.67 -8.56 0.90
C ALA A 74 5.67 -9.25 1.83
N THR A 75 6.84 -9.66 1.34
CA THR A 75 7.90 -10.28 2.13
C THR A 75 8.68 -9.20 2.89
N ALA A 76 9.11 -8.15 2.20
CA ALA A 76 9.80 -7.02 2.81
C ALA A 76 8.85 -6.07 3.58
N LYS A 77 7.53 -6.19 3.34
CA LYS A 77 6.49 -5.27 3.83
C LYS A 77 6.78 -3.81 3.49
N ALA A 78 7.30 -3.59 2.29
CA ALA A 78 7.80 -2.32 1.83
C ALA A 78 7.45 -2.08 0.35
N PHE A 79 7.46 -0.81 -0.04
CA PHE A 79 7.20 -0.41 -1.41
C PHE A 79 8.48 -0.43 -2.25
N THR A 80 8.35 -0.80 -3.51
CA THR A 80 9.46 -0.95 -4.46
C THR A 80 9.04 -0.55 -5.87
N ALA A 81 10.01 -0.23 -6.73
CA ALA A 81 9.79 -0.03 -8.16
C ALA A 81 10.02 -1.33 -8.98
N THR A 82 10.42 -2.42 -8.32
CA THR A 82 10.75 -3.70 -8.97
C THR A 82 9.49 -4.45 -9.38
N VAL A 83 9.37 -4.71 -10.68
CA VAL A 83 8.32 -5.54 -11.29
C VAL A 83 8.64 -7.03 -11.09
N GLY A 84 7.62 -7.87 -11.00
CA GLY A 84 7.77 -9.33 -10.90
C GLY A 84 6.65 -9.92 -10.06
N SER A 85 7.01 -10.54 -8.94
CA SER A 85 6.07 -11.08 -7.95
C SER A 85 5.40 -10.02 -7.06
N ASN A 86 5.82 -8.75 -7.16
CA ASN A 86 5.31 -7.66 -6.33
C ASN A 86 3.98 -7.12 -6.88
N VAL A 87 3.10 -6.67 -5.99
CA VAL A 87 1.74 -6.24 -6.35
C VAL A 87 1.73 -4.77 -6.73
N LEU A 88 1.32 -4.44 -7.96
CA LEU A 88 1.16 -3.06 -8.39
C LEU A 88 0.08 -2.37 -7.55
N CYS A 89 0.43 -1.26 -6.89
CA CYS A 89 -0.47 -0.57 -5.97
C CYS A 89 -0.64 0.92 -6.30
N GLY A 90 0.29 1.51 -7.04
CA GLY A 90 0.19 2.92 -7.38
C GLY A 90 1.40 3.53 -8.08
N VAL A 91 1.67 4.79 -7.76
CA VAL A 91 2.78 5.58 -8.31
C VAL A 91 3.44 6.39 -7.19
N ALA A 92 4.72 6.74 -7.36
CA ALA A 92 5.41 7.60 -6.41
C ALA A 92 4.76 8.99 -6.39
N ALA A 93 4.41 9.48 -5.20
CA ALA A 93 3.84 10.82 -5.02
C ALA A 93 4.91 11.91 -4.85
N ALA A 94 6.12 11.52 -4.42
CA ALA A 94 7.27 12.39 -4.28
C ALA A 94 8.54 11.68 -4.76
N ALA A 95 9.59 12.45 -5.07
CA ALA A 95 10.89 11.88 -5.38
C ALA A 95 11.52 11.24 -4.13
N ALA A 96 12.25 10.15 -4.32
CA ALA A 96 13.02 9.50 -3.27
C ALA A 96 14.33 8.97 -3.86
N SER A 97 15.46 9.27 -3.23
CA SER A 97 16.79 8.79 -3.62
C SER A 97 16.88 7.26 -3.54
N SER A 98 17.83 6.66 -4.26
CA SER A 98 18.09 5.22 -4.18
C SER A 98 18.52 4.75 -2.78
N ALA A 99 19.10 5.64 -1.98
CA ALA A 99 19.50 5.36 -0.59
C ALA A 99 18.36 5.53 0.43
N ASP A 100 17.24 6.14 0.04
CA ASP A 100 16.13 6.39 0.96
C ASP A 100 15.39 5.09 1.29
N VAL A 101 15.09 4.93 2.57
CA VAL A 101 14.31 3.79 3.12
C VAL A 101 12.85 4.14 3.39
N THR A 102 12.45 5.37 3.08
CA THR A 102 11.06 5.80 3.10
C THR A 102 10.70 6.55 1.82
N GLY A 103 9.40 6.64 1.52
CA GLY A 103 8.91 7.42 0.38
C GLY A 103 7.43 7.74 0.49
N SER A 104 6.94 8.53 -0.48
CA SER A 104 5.53 8.90 -0.58
C SER A 104 4.88 8.17 -1.75
N VAL A 105 3.73 7.52 -1.51
CA VAL A 105 3.06 6.69 -2.53
C VAL A 105 1.61 7.15 -2.69
N LEU A 106 1.18 7.35 -3.93
CA LEU A 106 -0.22 7.48 -4.30
C LEU A 106 -0.79 6.08 -4.53
N LEU A 107 -1.67 5.62 -3.64
CA LEU A 107 -2.47 4.42 -3.86
C LEU A 107 -3.70 4.76 -4.71
N THR A 108 -3.99 3.90 -5.68
CA THR A 108 -5.07 4.12 -6.66
C THR A 108 -6.27 3.21 -6.48
N GLY A 109 -6.26 2.34 -5.46
CA GLY A 109 -7.33 1.36 -5.21
C GLY A 109 -7.39 0.21 -6.23
N GLN A 110 -6.44 0.14 -7.15
CA GLN A 110 -6.36 -0.87 -8.20
C GLN A 110 -6.20 -2.29 -7.63
N ILE A 111 -6.75 -3.27 -8.34
CA ILE A 111 -6.52 -4.69 -8.11
C ILE A 111 -5.64 -5.18 -9.26
N ALA A 112 -4.41 -5.58 -8.95
CA ALA A 112 -3.52 -6.16 -9.95
C ALA A 112 -4.10 -7.50 -10.44
N ALA A 113 -4.04 -7.73 -11.75
CA ALA A 113 -4.47 -8.97 -12.40
C ALA A 113 -3.43 -10.08 -12.27
#